data_AF-A0A8S2S114-F1
#
_entry.id   AF-A0A8S2S114-F1
#
_cell.length_a   1.000
_cell.length_b   1.000
_cell.length_c   1.000
_cell.angle_alpha   90.00
_cell.angle_beta   90.00
_cell.angle_gamma   90.00
#
_symmetry.space_group_name_H-M   'P 1'
#
loop_
_entity.id
_entity.type
_entity.pdbx_description
1 polymer ?
#
loop_
_entity_poly.entity_id
_entity_poly.type
_entity_poly.pdbx_seq_one_letter_code
_entity_poly.pdbx_strand_id
1 'polypeptide(L)'
;MSQTSIILSCILISIFLKNICLASLLLIDPKNPCRAYGNASVYDITDLVDTWPVALNGPGFGGKYIYWWSCAGNTGKCEDTDVAVCQQRVDAPELQFNAGNVSPQLWYGLFNGPASQVQKTNS
;
A
#
# COMPACT_ATOMS: atom_id res chain seq x y z
N MET A 1 1.76 -46.77 16.02
CA MET A 1 1.06 -45.56 16.50
C MET A 1 -0.40 -45.93 16.72
N SER A 2 -0.97 -45.60 17.88
CA SER A 2 -2.38 -45.87 18.18
C SER A 2 -3.28 -44.98 17.34
N GLN A 3 -4.45 -45.48 16.92
CA GLN A 3 -5.47 -44.72 16.20
C GLN A 3 -5.88 -43.44 16.97
N THR A 4 -5.82 -43.48 18.30
CA THR A 4 -6.03 -42.31 19.17
C THR A 4 -4.97 -41.23 19.01
N SER A 5 -3.70 -41.60 18.78
CA SER A 5 -2.59 -40.67 18.61
C SER A 5 -2.68 -39.89 17.29
N ILE A 6 -3.23 -40.51 16.23
CA ILE A 6 -3.41 -39.86 14.92
C ILE A 6 -4.51 -38.80 15.00
N ILE A 7 -5.64 -39.15 15.62
CA ILE A 7 -6.77 -38.24 15.78
C ILE A 7 -6.36 -37.00 16.61
N LEU A 8 -5.63 -37.20 17.70
CA LEU A 8 -5.16 -36.11 18.55
C LEU A 8 -4.22 -35.16 17.81
N SER A 9 -3.30 -35.68 17.01
CA SER A 9 -2.39 -34.88 16.18
C SER A 9 -3.14 -34.06 15.13
N CYS A 10 -4.16 -34.63 14.47
CA CYS A 10 -4.97 -33.91 13.49
C CYS A 10 -5.78 -32.76 14.13
N ILE A 11 -6.30 -32.96 15.34
CA ILE A 11 -7.02 -31.93 16.09
C ILE A 11 -6.06 -30.80 16.48
N LEU A 12 -4.89 -31.12 17.00
CA LEU A 12 -3.87 -30.13 17.38
C LEU A 12 -3.40 -29.31 16.18
N ILE A 13 -3.12 -29.95 15.04
CA ILE A 13 -2.75 -29.26 13.80
C ILE A 13 -3.88 -28.34 13.32
N SER A 14 -5.14 -28.79 13.39
CA SER A 14 -6.30 -27.98 12.99
C SER A 14 -6.50 -26.76 13.90
N ILE A 15 -6.26 -26.89 15.21
CA ILE A 15 -6.30 -25.76 16.16
C ILE A 15 -5.12 -24.80 15.89
N PHE A 16 -3.93 -25.34 15.63
CA PHE A 16 -2.74 -24.54 15.34
C PHE A 16 -2.89 -23.75 14.03
N LEU A 17 -3.39 -24.39 12.97
CA LEU A 17 -3.68 -23.74 11.68
C LEU A 17 -4.77 -22.66 11.78
N LYS A 18 -5.80 -22.86 12.60
CA LYS A 18 -6.83 -21.83 12.85
C LYS A 18 -6.25 -20.59 13.53
N ASN A 19 -5.27 -20.74 14.41
CA ASN A 19 -4.63 -19.62 15.12
C ASN A 19 -3.54 -18.90 14.31
N ILE A 20 -2.95 -19.54 13.28
CA ILE A 20 -1.95 -18.90 12.40
C ILE A 20 -2.60 -17.93 11.39
N CYS A 21 -3.91 -18.04 11.15
CA CYS A 21 -4.64 -17.15 10.23
C CYS A 21 -5.12 -15.83 10.86
N LEU A 22 -4.44 -15.31 11.88
CA LEU A 22 -4.54 -13.90 12.24
C LEU A 22 -3.58 -13.08 11.36
N ALA A 23 -3.79 -13.15 10.04
CA ALA A 23 -3.20 -12.16 9.16
C ALA A 23 -3.84 -10.82 9.53
N SER A 24 -3.07 -9.92 10.13
CA SER A 24 -3.50 -8.56 10.46
C SER A 24 -3.93 -7.84 9.19
N LEU A 25 -5.20 -7.96 8.84
CA LEU A 25 -5.79 -7.32 7.67
C LEU A 25 -5.98 -5.84 7.99
N LEU A 26 -5.32 -4.98 7.23
CA LEU A 26 -5.57 -3.55 7.21
C LEU A 26 -6.85 -3.34 6.39
N LEU A 27 -7.85 -2.75 7.03
CA LEU A 27 -9.14 -2.40 6.43
C LEU A 27 -9.09 -0.91 6.06
N ILE A 28 -9.14 -0.61 4.76
CA ILE A 28 -9.19 0.78 4.26
C ILE A 28 -10.56 1.38 4.60
N ASP A 29 -10.58 2.64 5.05
CA ASP A 29 -11.82 3.36 5.32
C ASP A 29 -12.55 3.68 4.00
N PRO A 30 -13.78 3.18 3.79
CA PRO A 30 -14.51 3.42 2.54
C PRO A 30 -14.90 4.88 2.33
N LYS A 31 -14.88 5.72 3.37
CA LYS A 31 -15.17 7.16 3.28
C LYS A 31 -13.90 8.00 3.14
N ASN A 32 -12.75 7.46 3.54
CA ASN A 32 -11.48 8.15 3.48
C ASN A 32 -10.37 7.17 3.02
N PRO A 33 -10.06 7.10 1.72
CA PRO A 33 -9.07 6.15 1.22
C PRO A 33 -7.63 6.40 1.71
N CYS A 34 -7.40 7.55 2.36
CA CYS A 34 -6.16 7.90 3.06
C CYS A 34 -6.14 7.46 4.53
N ARG A 35 -7.11 6.65 4.97
CA ARG A 35 -7.17 6.07 6.32
C ARG A 35 -7.37 4.57 6.25
N ALA A 36 -6.66 3.82 7.09
CA ALA A 36 -6.81 2.38 7.26
C ALA A 36 -6.76 1.96 8.73
N TYR A 37 -7.43 0.86 9.06
CA TYR A 37 -7.55 0.30 10.40
C TYR A 37 -6.91 -1.08 10.47
N GLY A 38 -6.10 -1.37 11.49
CA GLY A 38 -5.58 -2.72 11.70
C GLY A 38 -4.99 -2.91 13.09
N ASN A 39 -5.21 -4.10 13.65
CA ASN A 39 -4.69 -4.52 14.96
C ASN A 39 -4.84 -3.46 16.07
N ALA A 40 -6.06 -2.93 16.24
CA ALA A 40 -6.40 -1.86 17.18
C ALA A 40 -5.70 -0.49 16.96
N SER A 41 -5.00 -0.33 15.83
CA SER A 41 -4.38 0.93 15.40
C SER A 41 -5.11 1.54 14.21
N VAL A 42 -4.97 2.86 14.08
CA VAL A 42 -5.42 3.64 12.92
C VAL A 42 -4.20 4.22 12.23
N TYR A 43 -4.10 4.02 10.92
CA TYR A 43 -3.10 4.63 10.05
C TYR A 43 -3.82 5.69 9.23
N ASP A 44 -3.50 6.95 9.45
CA ASP A 44 -4.14 8.09 8.79
C ASP A 44 -3.08 9.02 8.22
N ILE A 45 -3.12 9.20 6.90
CA ILE A 45 -2.21 10.06 6.13
C ILE A 45 -2.96 11.17 5.41
N THR A 46 -4.21 11.44 5.79
CA THR A 46 -5.07 12.44 5.13
C THR A 46 -4.38 13.80 5.05
N ASP A 47 -3.74 14.21 6.14
CA ASP A 47 -3.10 15.52 6.30
C ASP A 47 -1.60 15.49 6.00
N LEU A 48 -1.08 14.39 5.43
CA LEU A 48 0.35 14.29 5.09
C LEU A 48 0.75 15.33 4.02
N VAL A 49 -0.20 15.68 3.15
CA VAL A 49 -0.03 16.62 2.04
C VAL A 49 -1.28 17.45 1.88
N ASP A 50 -1.12 18.71 1.46
CA ASP A 50 -2.23 19.66 1.35
C ASP A 50 -3.19 19.30 0.19
N THR A 51 -2.68 18.65 -0.85
CA THR A 51 -3.45 18.29 -2.06
C THR A 51 -3.01 16.96 -2.64
N TRP A 52 -4.00 16.18 -3.09
CA TRP A 52 -3.84 14.92 -3.79
C TRP A 52 -4.32 15.04 -5.25
N PRO A 53 -3.71 14.31 -6.22
CA PRO A 53 -2.50 13.49 -6.09
C PRO A 53 -1.23 14.32 -5.93
N VAL A 54 -0.18 13.73 -5.37
CA VAL A 54 1.12 14.39 -5.17
C VAL A 54 2.05 14.05 -6.32
N ALA A 55 2.71 15.06 -6.91
CA ALA A 55 3.73 14.87 -7.92
C ALA A 55 5.13 14.82 -7.29
N LEU A 56 5.86 13.73 -7.50
CA LEU A 56 7.18 13.48 -6.93
C LEU A 56 8.18 13.22 -8.06
N ASN A 57 9.34 13.87 -8.02
CA ASN A 57 10.43 13.56 -8.94
C ASN A 57 11.32 12.48 -8.34
N GLY A 58 11.69 11.48 -9.13
CA GLY A 58 12.52 10.37 -8.63
C GLY A 58 13.34 9.68 -9.72
N PRO A 59 14.35 8.90 -9.31
CA PRO A 59 15.04 7.99 -10.21
C PRO A 59 14.16 6.79 -10.55
N GLY A 60 14.26 6.29 -11.78
CA GLY A 60 13.63 5.05 -12.19
C GLY A 60 14.52 4.31 -13.21
N PHE A 61 14.10 3.11 -13.61
CA PHE A 61 14.83 2.35 -14.61
C PHE A 61 14.89 3.13 -15.94
N GLY A 62 16.10 3.42 -16.41
CA GLY A 62 16.32 4.13 -17.68
C GLY A 62 16.23 5.66 -17.60
N GLY A 63 16.08 6.29 -16.44
CA GLY A 63 16.15 7.76 -16.35
C GLY A 63 15.46 8.40 -15.14
N LYS A 64 15.09 9.67 -15.30
CA LYS A 64 14.31 10.44 -14.32
C LYS A 64 12.82 10.35 -14.64
N TYR A 65 12.02 10.32 -13.58
CA TYR A 65 10.58 10.14 -13.64
C TYR A 65 9.85 11.18 -12.80
N ILE A 66 8.62 11.47 -13.22
CA ILE A 66 7.61 12.11 -12.39
C ILE A 66 6.63 11.01 -11.98
N TYR A 67 6.37 10.90 -10.69
CA TYR A 67 5.42 9.99 -10.08
C TYR A 67 4.23 10.79 -9.54
N TRP A 68 3.01 10.39 -9.88
CA TRP A 68 1.81 10.89 -9.24
C TRP A 68 1.29 9.86 -8.27
N TRP A 69 1.19 10.25 -7.01
CA TRP A 69 0.77 9.38 -5.94
C TRP A 69 -0.60 9.79 -5.39
N SER A 70 -1.49 8.82 -5.19
CA SER A 70 -2.85 9.00 -4.69
C SER A 70 -3.26 7.83 -3.80
N CYS A 71 -3.62 8.08 -2.54
CA CYS A 71 -4.20 7.05 -1.68
C CYS A 71 -5.56 6.54 -2.20
N ALA A 72 -6.25 7.36 -3.01
CA ALA A 72 -7.57 7.07 -3.56
C ALA A 72 -7.52 6.33 -4.91
N GLY A 73 -6.33 6.12 -5.48
CA GLY A 73 -6.21 5.40 -6.75
C GLY A 73 -6.64 6.18 -7.98
N ASN A 74 -6.82 7.48 -7.80
CA ASN A 74 -7.13 8.41 -8.86
C ASN A 74 -5.99 9.42 -8.94
N THR A 75 -5.08 9.19 -9.86
CA THR A 75 -3.98 10.12 -10.16
C THR A 75 -4.34 11.11 -11.26
N GLY A 76 -5.40 10.86 -12.04
CA GLY A 76 -5.79 11.68 -13.19
C GLY A 76 -4.73 11.75 -14.29
N LYS A 77 -3.76 10.83 -14.30
CA LYS A 77 -2.64 10.78 -15.25
C LYS A 77 -2.67 9.48 -16.03
N CYS A 78 -2.60 8.36 -15.33
CA CYS A 78 -2.79 7.06 -15.94
C CYS A 78 -4.27 6.87 -16.34
N GLU A 79 -4.51 6.20 -17.46
CA GLU A 79 -5.86 5.89 -17.95
C GLU A 79 -6.56 4.82 -17.08
N ASP A 80 -5.77 3.95 -16.45
CA ASP A 80 -6.26 2.91 -15.56
C ASP A 80 -6.90 3.50 -14.30
N THR A 81 -8.05 2.95 -13.91
CA THR A 81 -8.63 3.14 -12.58
C THR A 81 -7.90 2.30 -11.54
N ASP A 82 -7.90 2.71 -10.27
CA ASP A 82 -7.26 1.99 -9.15
C ASP A 82 -5.72 2.08 -9.11
N VAL A 83 -5.16 3.15 -9.68
CA VAL A 83 -3.71 3.39 -9.72
C VAL A 83 -3.30 4.32 -8.58
N ALA A 84 -2.62 3.77 -7.57
CA ALA A 84 -2.01 4.53 -6.49
C ALA A 84 -0.81 5.35 -6.96
N VAL A 85 -0.03 4.81 -7.90
CA VAL A 85 1.19 5.42 -8.42
C VAL A 85 1.17 5.39 -9.94
N CYS A 86 1.04 6.55 -10.56
CA CYS A 86 1.29 6.68 -12.00
C CYS A 86 2.70 7.23 -12.20
N GLN A 87 3.44 6.77 -13.20
CA GLN A 87 4.77 7.30 -13.50
C GLN A 87 4.90 7.69 -14.98
N GLN A 88 5.74 8.69 -15.23
CA GLN A 88 6.06 9.21 -16.56
C GLN A 88 7.54 9.53 -16.65
N ARG A 89 8.16 9.14 -17.77
CA ARG A 89 9.54 9.53 -18.06
C ARG A 89 9.63 11.02 -18.35
N VAL A 90 10.63 11.68 -17.79
CA VAL A 90 10.86 13.12 -18.06
C VAL A 90 11.29 13.35 -19.51
N ASP A 91 12.02 12.41 -20.11
CA ASP A 91 12.53 12.47 -21.47
C ASP A 91 11.61 11.87 -22.54
N ALA A 92 10.51 11.24 -22.13
CA ALA A 92 9.48 10.66 -23.01
C ALA A 92 8.08 10.90 -22.38
N PRO A 93 7.58 12.15 -22.39
CA PRO A 93 6.41 12.55 -21.63
C PRO A 93 5.08 11.96 -22.11
N GLU A 94 5.03 11.48 -23.35
CA GLU A 94 3.90 10.79 -23.93
C GLU A 94 3.64 9.39 -23.34
N LEU A 95 4.62 8.81 -22.62
CA LEU A 95 4.50 7.49 -22.03
C LEU A 95 4.22 7.58 -20.53
N GLN A 96 2.97 7.34 -20.16
CA GLN A 96 2.51 7.23 -18.77
C GLN A 96 2.15 5.78 -18.48
N PHE A 97 2.52 5.30 -17.30
CA PHE A 97 2.31 3.91 -16.95
C PHE A 97 2.05 3.70 -15.46
N ASN A 98 1.25 2.67 -15.20
CA ASN A 98 0.93 2.23 -13.85
C ASN A 98 2.20 1.71 -13.15
N ALA A 99 2.57 2.36 -12.06
CA ALA A 99 3.70 2.02 -11.21
C ALA A 99 3.28 1.36 -9.89
N GLY A 100 1.98 1.29 -9.62
CA GLY A 100 1.42 0.68 -8.41
C GLY A 100 -0.08 0.93 -8.29
N ASN A 101 -0.84 -0.11 -7.96
CA ASN A 101 -2.26 -0.02 -7.68
C ASN A 101 -2.54 0.36 -6.23
N VAL A 102 -3.75 0.83 -5.93
CA VAL A 102 -4.26 0.91 -4.53
C VAL A 102 -4.65 -0.48 -4.07
N SER A 103 -3.69 -1.39 -4.07
CA SER A 103 -3.88 -2.60 -3.31
C SER A 103 -3.67 -2.29 -1.82
N PRO A 104 -4.07 -3.19 -0.90
CA PRO A 104 -3.69 -3.10 0.51
C PRO A 104 -2.18 -2.89 0.70
N GLN A 105 -1.35 -3.25 -0.29
CA GLN A 105 0.10 -3.04 -0.30
C GLN A 105 0.52 -1.56 -0.32
N LEU A 106 -0.36 -0.59 -0.58
CA LEU A 106 -0.08 0.82 -0.27
C LEU A 106 0.33 0.98 1.20
N TRP A 107 -0.31 0.22 2.09
CA TRP A 107 -0.10 0.27 3.54
C TRP A 107 0.92 -0.75 4.04
N TYR A 108 1.20 -1.80 3.27
CA TYR A 108 2.24 -2.80 3.59
C TYR A 108 3.55 -2.57 2.85
N GLY A 109 3.59 -1.65 1.89
CA GLY A 109 4.76 -1.31 1.11
C GLY A 109 5.72 -0.44 1.91
N LEU A 110 7.00 -0.80 1.88
CA LEU A 110 8.06 0.11 2.33
C LEU A 110 8.06 1.33 1.39
N PHE A 111 7.70 2.51 1.91
CA PHE A 111 7.76 3.76 1.16
C PHE A 111 9.23 4.04 0.75
N ASN A 112 9.55 3.86 -0.53
CA ASN A 112 10.90 4.09 -1.08
C ASN A 112 11.08 5.50 -1.66
N GLY A 113 10.39 6.51 -1.10
CA GLY A 113 10.60 7.93 -1.45
C GLY A 113 11.65 8.60 -0.55
N PRO A 114 12.23 9.74 -0.96
CA PRO A 114 13.21 10.44 -0.14
C PRO A 114 12.59 10.86 1.21
N ALA A 115 13.22 10.45 2.31
CA ALA A 115 12.74 10.72 3.68
C ALA A 115 12.50 12.22 3.97
N SER A 116 13.17 13.11 3.22
CA SER A 116 13.00 14.57 3.28
C SER A 116 11.61 15.06 2.86
N GLN A 117 10.79 14.21 2.24
CA GLN A 117 9.41 14.54 1.84
C GLN A 117 8.35 13.91 2.76
N VAL A 118 8.76 13.13 3.77
CA VAL A 118 7.85 12.44 4.70
C VAL A 118 7.87 13.07 6.11
N GLN A 119 8.89 13.84 6.46
CA GLN A 119 8.94 14.54 7.74
C GLN A 119 8.47 15.99 7.63
N LYS A 120 7.19 16.23 7.91
CA LYS A 120 6.83 17.35 8.80
C LYS A 120 6.56 16.74 10.17
N THR A 121 7.59 16.72 11.01
CA THR A 121 7.40 16.52 12.45
C THR A 121 6.45 17.58 12.96
N ASN A 122 5.32 17.13 13.52
CA ASN A 122 4.42 17.95 14.31
C ASN A 122 5.24 18.78 15.31
N SER A 123 5.08 20.10 15.24
CA SER A 123 5.38 21.02 16.33
C SER A 123 4.07 21.37 17.02
#